data_AF-D0L4R7-F1
#
_entry.id   AF-D0L4R7-F1
#
_cell.length_a   1.000
_cell.length_b   1.000
_cell.length_c   1.000
_cell.angle_alpha   90.00
_cell.angle_beta   90.00
_cell.angle_gamma   90.00
#
_symmetry.space_group_name_H-M   'P 1'
#
loop_
_entity.id
_entity.type
_entity.pdbx_description
1 polymer ?
#
loop_
_entity_poly.entity_id
_entity_poly.type
_entity_poly.pdbx_seq_one_letter_code
_entity_poly.pdbx_strand_id
1 'polypeptide(L)'
;MALAFDGTNEREITEVFRPRYAIAPIPDAPNNMFGMLSTAESATIVGGVTTMVRDHLIDVVDRGDATELVLRSGASTPIARNSRVVNCTGYLGRRLDPYEPYLSDQGGVVTISDRSAVMHLTTYGGYFLAHLMFLDKLRDVALYEIDLADLRAKGPATVPYVLVTLAQHNLGLIADAVPFKVLGETGFDLNRWYPLPRQLAGVVGFTLTHRRRRPHLQATLDTLRDRFDVRCGPLTRHTATTA
;
A
#
# COMPACT_ATOMS: atom_id res chain seq x y z
N MET A 1 -11.61 7.36 4.82
CA MET A 1 -11.27 5.96 4.49
C MET A 1 -10.75 5.22 5.71
N ALA A 2 -9.56 5.49 6.26
CA ALA A 2 -9.05 4.79 7.46
C ALA A 2 -10.03 4.74 8.64
N LEU A 3 -10.75 5.84 8.90
CA LEU A 3 -11.72 5.94 10.02
C LEU A 3 -13.09 5.34 9.73
N ALA A 4 -13.36 4.98 8.48
CA ALA A 4 -14.60 4.32 8.09
C ALA A 4 -14.38 2.80 7.96
N PHE A 5 -13.13 2.38 7.77
CA PHE A 5 -12.75 0.99 7.58
C PHE A 5 -12.51 0.31 8.93
N ASP A 6 -13.23 -0.79 9.19
CA ASP A 6 -13.21 -1.52 10.46
C ASP A 6 -12.45 -2.85 10.39
N GLY A 7 -11.90 -3.20 9.23
CA GLY A 7 -11.18 -4.46 9.00
C GLY A 7 -12.02 -5.53 8.30
N THR A 8 -13.33 -5.29 8.16
CA THR A 8 -14.30 -6.24 7.59
C THR A 8 -15.14 -5.68 6.44
N ASN A 9 -15.22 -4.35 6.33
CA ASN A 9 -16.14 -3.66 5.44
C ASN A 9 -15.51 -3.10 4.14
N GLU A 10 -14.44 -3.71 3.60
CA GLU A 10 -13.73 -3.18 2.41
C GLU A 10 -14.66 -2.96 1.19
N ARG A 11 -15.68 -3.80 1.03
CA ARG A 11 -16.67 -3.68 -0.05
C ARG A 11 -17.52 -2.41 0.11
N GLU A 12 -18.04 -2.16 1.31
CA GLU A 12 -18.83 -0.96 1.61
C GLU A 12 -17.98 0.30 1.37
N ILE A 13 -16.73 0.29 1.85
CA ILE A 13 -15.81 1.40 1.62
C ILE A 13 -15.53 1.59 0.12
N THR A 14 -15.38 0.51 -0.64
CA THR A 14 -15.23 0.58 -2.11
C THR A 14 -16.44 1.26 -2.75
N GLU A 15 -17.64 0.79 -2.43
CA GLU A 15 -18.91 1.29 -3.00
C GLU A 15 -19.13 2.78 -2.71
N VAL A 16 -18.71 3.26 -1.52
CA VAL A 16 -18.86 4.67 -1.13
C VAL A 16 -17.73 5.56 -1.65
N PHE A 17 -16.48 5.14 -1.55
CA PHE A 17 -15.33 6.01 -1.83
C PHE A 17 -14.97 6.05 -3.31
N ARG A 18 -15.05 4.92 -4.02
CA ARG A 18 -14.58 4.84 -5.41
C ARG A 18 -15.34 5.79 -6.35
N PRO A 19 -16.68 5.86 -6.35
CA PRO A 19 -17.40 6.76 -7.26
C PRO A 19 -17.16 8.25 -6.98
N ARG A 20 -16.74 8.60 -5.75
CA ARG A 20 -16.57 10.00 -5.31
C ARG A 20 -15.14 10.50 -5.41
N TYR A 21 -14.16 9.63 -5.23
CA TYR A 21 -12.77 10.02 -5.01
C TYR A 21 -11.75 9.29 -5.87
N ALA A 22 -12.15 8.32 -6.69
CA ALA A 22 -11.24 7.59 -7.55
C ALA A 22 -11.47 7.90 -9.03
N ILE A 23 -10.38 7.90 -9.80
CA ILE A 23 -10.38 7.91 -11.26
C ILE A 23 -9.92 6.52 -11.69
N ALA A 24 -10.71 5.86 -12.54
CA ALA A 24 -10.45 4.50 -12.96
C ALA A 24 -10.67 4.36 -14.48
N PRO A 25 -9.62 4.02 -15.26
CA PRO A 25 -9.78 3.64 -16.67
C PRO A 25 -10.67 2.41 -16.85
N ILE A 26 -10.80 1.60 -15.79
CA ILE A 26 -11.61 0.38 -15.74
C ILE A 26 -12.66 0.54 -14.62
N PRO A 27 -13.90 0.96 -14.93
CA PRO A 27 -14.89 1.36 -13.92
C PRO A 27 -15.31 0.27 -12.93
N ASP A 28 -15.13 -1.00 -13.28
CA ASP A 28 -15.58 -2.19 -12.53
C ASP A 28 -14.43 -3.13 -12.15
N ALA A 29 -13.16 -2.69 -12.25
CA ALA A 29 -12.02 -3.47 -11.75
C ALA A 29 -12.22 -3.84 -10.26
N PRO A 30 -12.07 -5.12 -9.86
CA PRO A 30 -12.32 -5.57 -8.49
C PRO A 30 -11.20 -5.16 -7.51
N ASN A 31 -9.99 -4.94 -8.04
CA ASN A 31 -8.83 -4.51 -7.28
C ASN A 31 -8.44 -3.09 -7.69
N ASN A 32 -7.93 -2.32 -6.75
CA ASN A 32 -7.37 -1.00 -6.98
C ASN A 32 -6.05 -0.84 -6.21
N MET A 33 -5.24 0.10 -6.66
CA MET A 33 -4.00 0.50 -6.00
C MET A 33 -3.98 2.02 -5.90
N PHE A 34 -3.27 2.57 -4.90
CA PHE A 34 -3.05 4.01 -4.85
C PHE A 34 -2.13 4.43 -5.99
N GLY A 35 -2.59 5.40 -6.76
CA GLY A 35 -1.85 5.98 -7.86
C GLY A 35 -2.30 7.41 -8.09
N MET A 36 -1.48 8.16 -8.82
CA MET A 36 -1.82 9.49 -9.30
C MET A 36 -2.27 9.35 -10.74
N LEU A 37 -3.49 9.77 -11.03
CA LEU A 37 -4.07 9.74 -12.36
C LEU A 37 -5.04 10.90 -12.49
N SER A 38 -4.89 11.71 -13.52
CA SER A 38 -5.86 12.76 -13.87
C SER A 38 -6.98 12.22 -14.75
N THR A 39 -8.11 12.95 -14.79
CA THR A 39 -9.23 12.61 -15.68
C THR A 39 -8.80 12.64 -17.15
N ALA A 40 -7.93 13.59 -17.52
CA ALA A 40 -7.40 13.70 -18.88
C ALA A 40 -6.55 12.48 -19.25
N GLU A 41 -5.60 12.08 -18.40
CA GLU A 41 -4.80 10.87 -18.62
C GLU A 41 -5.66 9.61 -18.69
N SER A 42 -6.66 9.48 -17.81
CA SER A 42 -7.60 8.36 -17.85
C SER A 42 -8.37 8.31 -19.17
N ALA A 43 -8.85 9.46 -19.66
CA ALA A 43 -9.54 9.54 -20.94
C ALA A 43 -8.61 9.20 -22.12
N THR A 44 -7.35 9.64 -22.09
CA THR A 44 -6.34 9.29 -23.09
C THR A 44 -6.06 7.79 -23.09
N ILE A 45 -5.91 7.16 -21.91
CA ILE A 45 -5.72 5.71 -21.80
C ILE A 45 -6.92 4.97 -22.39
N VAL A 46 -8.14 5.31 -21.95
CA VAL A 46 -9.36 4.65 -22.43
C VAL A 46 -9.54 4.81 -23.94
N GLY A 47 -9.28 6.01 -24.48
CA GLY A 47 -9.37 6.28 -25.92
C GLY A 47 -8.26 5.62 -26.75
N GLY A 48 -7.11 5.33 -26.16
CA GLY A 48 -5.96 4.71 -26.82
C GLY A 48 -5.96 3.18 -26.79
N VAL A 49 -6.82 2.54 -26.00
CA VAL A 49 -6.87 1.08 -25.84
C VAL A 49 -7.94 0.48 -26.75
N THR A 50 -7.52 -0.32 -27.73
CA THR A 50 -8.44 -1.02 -28.65
C THR A 50 -9.05 -2.27 -28.03
N THR A 51 -8.32 -2.95 -27.15
CA THR A 51 -8.78 -4.20 -26.52
C THR A 51 -8.20 -4.29 -25.12
N MET A 52 -9.03 -4.71 -24.17
CA MET A 52 -8.64 -4.89 -22.78
C MET A 52 -8.90 -6.33 -22.35
N VAL A 53 -7.82 -7.08 -22.11
CA VAL A 53 -7.88 -8.44 -21.59
C VAL A 53 -7.77 -8.38 -20.07
N ARG A 54 -8.82 -8.84 -19.36
CA ARG A 54 -8.93 -8.74 -17.89
C ARG A 54 -8.42 -9.99 -17.15
N ASP A 55 -7.78 -10.89 -17.86
CA ASP A 55 -7.15 -12.07 -17.28
C ASP A 55 -5.66 -11.83 -17.04
N HIS A 56 -5.06 -12.64 -16.18
CA HIS A 56 -3.65 -12.60 -15.86
C HIS A 56 -2.83 -13.21 -17.00
N LEU A 57 -1.98 -12.42 -17.63
CA LEU A 57 -1.05 -12.90 -18.66
C LEU A 57 0.00 -13.83 -18.04
N ILE A 58 0.11 -15.04 -18.58
CA ILE A 58 1.13 -16.02 -18.21
C ILE A 58 2.32 -15.93 -19.14
N ASP A 59 2.07 -15.93 -20.45
CA ASP A 59 3.12 -15.94 -21.45
C ASP A 59 2.65 -15.36 -22.80
N VAL A 60 3.60 -15.08 -23.68
CA VAL A 60 3.36 -14.70 -25.08
C VAL A 60 4.11 -15.68 -25.97
N VAL A 61 3.37 -16.53 -26.69
CA VAL A 61 3.94 -17.65 -27.46
C VAL A 61 3.85 -17.36 -28.95
N ASP A 62 4.97 -17.52 -29.64
CA ASP A 62 5.02 -17.53 -31.11
C ASP A 62 4.66 -18.94 -31.63
N ARG A 63 3.59 -19.03 -32.43
CA ARG A 63 3.13 -20.27 -33.09
C ARG A 63 3.54 -20.32 -34.56
N GLY A 64 4.37 -19.38 -35.02
CA GLY A 64 4.85 -19.27 -36.39
C GLY A 64 3.99 -18.34 -37.25
N ASP A 65 2.73 -18.72 -37.48
CA ASP A 65 1.80 -17.88 -38.26
C ASP A 65 1.09 -16.82 -37.42
N ALA A 66 0.97 -17.05 -36.11
CA ALA A 66 0.39 -16.14 -35.13
C ALA A 66 1.21 -16.08 -33.83
N THR A 67 1.14 -14.93 -33.16
CA THR A 67 1.59 -14.78 -31.77
C THR A 67 0.37 -14.73 -30.87
N GLU A 68 0.39 -15.45 -29.76
CA GLU A 68 -0.77 -15.57 -28.87
C GLU A 68 -0.43 -15.20 -27.42
N LEU A 69 -1.36 -14.52 -26.76
CA LEU A 69 -1.38 -14.32 -25.31
C LEU A 69 -1.91 -15.60 -24.64
N VAL A 70 -1.12 -16.20 -23.75
CA VAL A 70 -1.55 -17.31 -22.91
C VAL A 70 -1.98 -16.76 -21.55
N LEU A 71 -3.23 -17.01 -21.18
CA LEU A 71 -3.84 -16.44 -19.98
C LEU A 71 -3.98 -17.49 -18.88
N ARG A 72 -4.08 -17.05 -17.62
CA ARG A 72 -4.17 -17.94 -16.46
C ARG A 72 -5.42 -18.82 -16.48
N SER A 73 -6.53 -18.34 -17.07
CA SER A 73 -7.72 -19.16 -17.29
C SER A 73 -7.51 -20.35 -18.25
N GLY A 74 -6.37 -20.41 -18.95
CA GLY A 74 -6.10 -21.35 -20.03
C GLY A 74 -6.57 -20.83 -21.40
N ALA A 75 -7.22 -19.68 -21.46
CA ALA A 75 -7.57 -19.04 -22.72
C ALA A 75 -6.32 -18.57 -23.49
N SER A 76 -6.39 -18.67 -24.82
CA SER A 76 -5.41 -18.11 -25.74
C SER A 76 -6.05 -17.01 -26.57
N THR A 77 -5.36 -15.88 -26.76
CA THR A 77 -5.85 -14.75 -27.58
C THR A 77 -4.80 -14.34 -28.59
N PRO A 78 -5.09 -14.39 -29.91
CA PRO A 78 -4.12 -13.97 -30.92
C PRO A 78 -3.86 -12.47 -30.84
N ILE A 79 -2.61 -12.08 -31.12
CA ILE A 79 -2.17 -10.69 -31.19
C ILE A 79 -2.09 -10.31 -32.66
N ALA A 80 -2.81 -9.25 -33.04
CA ALA A 80 -2.70 -8.71 -34.39
C ALA A 80 -1.28 -8.19 -34.66
N ARG A 81 -0.82 -8.31 -35.92
CA ARG A 81 0.48 -7.73 -36.30
C ARG A 81 0.50 -6.24 -35.97
N ASN A 82 1.67 -5.75 -35.52
CA ASN A 82 1.91 -4.36 -35.12
C ASN A 82 1.15 -3.89 -33.87
N SER A 83 0.51 -4.78 -33.11
CA SER A 83 -0.03 -4.42 -31.80
C SER A 83 1.08 -4.09 -30.79
N ARG A 84 0.78 -3.17 -29.86
CA ARG A 84 1.61 -2.91 -28.68
C ARG A 84 0.89 -3.46 -27.46
N VAL A 85 1.54 -4.36 -26.73
CA VAL A 85 0.99 -4.94 -25.50
C VAL A 85 1.54 -4.17 -24.32
N VAL A 86 0.65 -3.59 -23.52
CA VAL A 86 0.98 -2.98 -22.23
C VAL A 86 0.52 -3.92 -21.14
N ASN A 87 1.45 -4.52 -20.41
CA ASN A 87 1.14 -5.43 -19.31
C ASN A 87 1.78 -4.92 -18.01
N CYS A 88 0.95 -4.77 -16.97
CA CYS A 88 1.37 -4.42 -15.61
C CYS A 88 1.19 -5.58 -14.62
N THR A 89 0.83 -6.78 -15.10
CA THR A 89 0.70 -7.98 -14.25
C THR A 89 2.08 -8.51 -13.89
N GLY A 90 2.47 -8.43 -12.60
CA GLY A 90 3.52 -9.30 -12.05
C GLY A 90 4.77 -8.65 -11.46
N TYR A 91 4.95 -7.32 -11.48
CA TYR A 91 6.13 -6.71 -10.86
C TYR A 91 5.98 -6.41 -9.36
N LEU A 92 4.75 -6.28 -8.87
CA LEU A 92 4.47 -5.98 -7.46
C LEU A 92 4.06 -7.27 -6.73
N GLY A 93 4.96 -7.85 -5.93
CA GLY A 93 4.61 -8.88 -4.94
C GLY A 93 4.82 -10.36 -5.33
N ARG A 94 5.71 -10.68 -6.29
CA ARG A 94 6.06 -12.08 -6.62
C ARG A 94 7.18 -12.70 -5.79
N ARG A 95 7.89 -11.93 -4.95
CA ARG A 95 9.00 -12.48 -4.16
C ARG A 95 8.48 -13.18 -2.91
N LEU A 96 8.66 -14.50 -2.88
CA LEU A 96 8.53 -15.36 -1.70
C LEU A 96 9.80 -15.30 -0.85
N ASP A 97 10.32 -14.10 -0.60
CA ASP A 97 11.45 -13.99 0.33
C ASP A 97 10.97 -14.42 1.73
N PRO A 98 11.82 -15.07 2.54
CA PRO A 98 11.53 -15.30 3.94
C PRO A 98 11.06 -13.99 4.61
N TYR A 99 10.21 -14.13 5.63
CA TYR A 99 9.85 -12.95 6.41
C TYR A 99 11.11 -12.34 7.05
N GLU A 100 11.25 -11.03 6.95
CA GLU A 100 12.31 -10.25 7.56
C GLU A 100 11.71 -9.01 8.23
N PRO A 101 11.96 -8.78 9.53
CA PRO A 101 11.44 -7.61 10.24
C PRO A 101 12.07 -6.31 9.73
N TYR A 102 11.35 -5.20 9.84
CA TYR A 102 11.87 -3.89 9.41
C TYR A 102 13.06 -3.40 10.23
N LEU A 103 13.30 -4.00 11.39
CA LEU A 103 14.42 -3.71 12.28
C LEU A 103 15.08 -5.02 12.71
N SER A 104 16.38 -5.14 12.49
CA SER A 104 17.18 -6.27 13.00
C SER A 104 17.12 -6.37 14.53
N ASP A 105 17.37 -7.56 15.10
CA ASP A 105 17.36 -7.79 16.56
C ASP A 105 18.32 -6.86 17.32
N GLN A 106 19.50 -6.61 16.74
CA GLN A 106 20.51 -5.69 17.28
C GLN A 106 20.23 -4.22 16.91
N GLY A 107 19.11 -3.92 16.28
CA GLY A 107 18.65 -2.58 15.91
C GLY A 107 19.59 -1.75 15.01
N GLY A 108 20.61 -2.37 14.42
CA GLY A 108 21.63 -1.69 13.61
C GLY A 108 21.31 -1.68 12.11
N VAL A 109 20.33 -2.47 11.68
CA VAL A 109 19.89 -2.58 10.28
C VAL A 109 18.39 -2.35 10.19
N VAL A 110 18.01 -1.52 9.22
CA VAL A 110 16.61 -1.25 8.83
C VAL A 110 16.35 -1.87 7.47
N THR A 111 15.29 -2.65 7.39
CA THR A 111 14.84 -3.30 6.14
C THR A 111 13.54 -2.65 5.67
N ILE A 112 13.49 -2.30 4.38
CA ILE A 112 12.30 -1.75 3.73
C ILE A 112 11.79 -2.80 2.75
N SER A 113 10.72 -3.50 3.12
CA SER A 113 10.18 -4.59 2.29
C SER A 113 8.66 -4.73 2.46
N ASP A 114 8.02 -5.44 1.53
CA ASP A 114 6.61 -5.85 1.62
C ASP A 114 6.39 -6.94 2.68
N ARG A 115 7.45 -7.60 3.18
CA ARG A 115 7.34 -8.65 4.21
C ARG A 115 7.13 -8.08 5.61
N SER A 116 7.56 -6.84 5.83
CA SER A 116 7.40 -6.10 7.08
C SER A 116 7.10 -4.63 6.77
N ALA A 117 6.00 -4.39 6.06
CA ALA A 117 5.59 -3.05 5.70
C ALA A 117 5.14 -2.26 6.93
N VAL A 118 5.68 -1.06 7.11
CA VAL A 118 5.29 -0.11 8.17
C VAL A 118 4.55 1.12 7.63
N MET A 119 4.59 1.34 6.32
CA MET A 119 4.00 2.50 5.64
C MET A 119 3.41 2.07 4.29
N HIS A 120 2.47 2.86 3.77
CA HIS A 120 1.80 2.63 2.49
C HIS A 120 2.71 2.70 1.25
N LEU A 121 3.88 3.36 1.37
CA LEU A 121 4.87 3.50 0.31
C LEU A 121 6.28 3.29 0.89
N THR A 122 7.15 2.63 0.14
CA THR A 122 8.55 2.39 0.53
C THR A 122 9.32 3.69 0.71
N THR A 123 9.03 4.74 -0.07
CA THR A 123 9.60 6.08 0.12
C THR A 123 9.28 6.65 1.50
N TYR A 124 8.05 6.48 1.98
CA TYR A 124 7.65 6.89 3.33
C TYR A 124 8.35 6.04 4.40
N GLY A 125 8.42 4.72 4.18
CA GLY A 125 9.16 3.82 5.06
C GLY A 125 10.62 4.23 5.19
N GLY A 126 11.33 4.41 4.08
CA GLY A 126 12.73 4.81 4.07
C GLY A 126 12.98 6.16 4.72
N TYR A 127 12.12 7.15 4.48
CA TYR A 127 12.24 8.45 5.13
C TYR A 127 12.05 8.35 6.65
N PHE A 128 10.93 7.82 7.12
CA PHE A 128 10.60 7.86 8.55
C PHE A 128 11.40 6.86 9.39
N LEU A 129 11.67 5.66 8.88
CA LEU A 129 12.48 4.68 9.59
C LEU A 129 13.92 5.19 9.76
N ALA A 130 14.51 5.81 8.74
CA ALA A 130 15.83 6.41 8.85
C ALA A 130 15.87 7.52 9.90
N HIS A 131 14.87 8.42 9.92
CA HIS A 131 14.79 9.46 10.95
C HIS A 131 14.67 8.89 12.36
N LEU A 132 13.82 7.89 12.56
CA LEU A 132 13.69 7.22 13.86
C LEU A 132 14.97 6.50 14.26
N MET A 133 15.69 5.89 13.31
CA MET A 133 16.98 5.24 13.56
C MET A 133 18.06 6.25 14.00
N PHE A 134 18.22 7.36 13.27
CA PHE A 134 19.21 8.40 13.62
C PHE A 134 18.85 9.20 14.87
N LEU A 135 17.58 9.18 15.29
CA LEU A 135 17.13 9.74 16.56
C LEU A 135 17.20 8.75 17.72
N ASP A 136 17.62 7.51 17.49
CA ASP A 136 17.63 6.40 18.45
C ASP A 136 16.23 6.11 19.05
N LYS A 137 15.17 6.30 18.25
CA LYS A 137 13.77 6.11 18.66
C LYS A 137 13.12 4.88 18.05
N LEU A 138 13.75 4.27 17.06
CA LEU A 138 13.13 3.20 16.27
C LEU A 138 12.77 1.96 17.10
N ARG A 139 13.49 1.70 18.19
CA ARG A 139 13.22 0.57 19.11
C ARG A 139 12.09 0.84 20.10
N ASP A 140 11.78 2.10 20.34
CA ASP A 140 10.85 2.54 21.40
C ASP A 140 9.49 2.93 20.83
N VAL A 141 9.48 3.42 19.59
CA VAL A 141 8.24 3.66 18.87
C VAL A 141 7.71 2.31 18.40
N ALA A 142 6.65 1.83 19.05
CA ALA A 142 5.97 0.58 18.76
C ALA A 142 5.18 0.64 17.42
N LEU A 143 5.88 0.85 16.31
CA LEU A 143 5.30 0.84 14.97
C LEU A 143 4.70 -0.53 14.69
N TYR A 144 3.48 -0.52 14.13
CA TYR A 144 2.89 -1.72 13.56
C TYR A 144 3.61 -2.08 12.26
N GLU A 145 3.95 -3.35 12.10
CA GLU A 145 4.33 -3.95 10.84
C GLU A 145 3.19 -4.78 10.29
N ILE A 146 3.18 -5.02 8.98
CA ILE A 146 2.34 -6.03 8.34
C ILE A 146 3.11 -6.79 7.26
N ASP A 147 2.90 -8.11 7.19
CA ASP A 147 3.29 -8.90 6.02
C ASP A 147 2.30 -8.64 4.88
N LEU A 148 2.61 -7.60 4.09
CA LEU A 148 1.78 -7.14 2.99
C LEU A 148 1.73 -8.17 1.85
N ALA A 149 2.80 -8.93 1.65
CA ALA A 149 2.85 -9.98 0.64
C ALA A 149 1.86 -11.11 0.99
N ASP A 150 1.84 -11.55 2.25
CA ASP A 150 0.89 -12.57 2.72
C ASP A 150 -0.56 -12.05 2.68
N LEU A 151 -0.81 -10.81 3.14
CA LEU A 151 -2.12 -10.18 3.02
C LEU A 151 -2.60 -10.10 1.57
N ARG A 152 -1.72 -9.72 0.63
CA ARG A 152 -2.06 -9.61 -0.79
C ARG A 152 -2.45 -10.97 -1.39
N ALA A 153 -1.86 -12.06 -0.91
CA ALA A 153 -2.22 -13.41 -1.35
C ALA A 153 -3.59 -13.85 -0.83
N LYS A 154 -3.95 -13.47 0.40
CA LYS A 154 -5.20 -13.88 1.07
C LYS A 154 -6.39 -12.95 0.80
N GLY A 155 -6.13 -11.65 0.64
CA GLY A 155 -7.15 -10.60 0.57
C GLY A 155 -6.70 -9.38 -0.24
N PRO A 156 -6.49 -9.51 -1.56
CA PRO A 156 -5.95 -8.42 -2.39
C PRO A 156 -6.85 -7.17 -2.42
N ALA A 157 -8.18 -7.34 -2.33
CA ALA A 157 -9.13 -6.23 -2.32
C ALA A 157 -9.03 -5.36 -1.05
N THR A 158 -8.56 -5.93 0.07
CA THR A 158 -8.45 -5.24 1.35
C THR A 158 -7.20 -4.38 1.45
N VAL A 159 -6.14 -4.73 0.69
CA VAL A 159 -4.81 -4.12 0.74
C VAL A 159 -4.81 -2.58 0.78
N PRO A 160 -5.54 -1.86 -0.09
CA PRO A 160 -5.52 -0.40 -0.08
C PRO A 160 -6.00 0.18 1.26
N TYR A 161 -7.04 -0.41 1.84
CA TYR A 161 -7.63 0.05 3.09
C TYR A 161 -6.70 -0.20 4.26
N VAL A 162 -6.06 -1.38 4.29
CA VAL A 162 -5.06 -1.72 5.31
C VAL A 162 -3.88 -0.76 5.26
N LEU A 163 -3.33 -0.49 4.07
CA LEU A 163 -2.16 0.39 3.94
C LEU A 163 -2.44 1.82 4.42
N VAL A 164 -3.64 2.35 4.17
CA VAL A 164 -4.02 3.68 4.65
C VAL A 164 -4.27 3.70 6.16
N THR A 165 -4.86 2.65 6.72
CA THR A 165 -5.01 2.51 8.18
C THR A 165 -3.65 2.39 8.87
N LEU A 166 -2.76 1.52 8.36
CA LEU A 166 -1.40 1.34 8.84
C LEU A 166 -0.61 2.65 8.81
N ALA A 167 -0.62 3.34 7.67
CA ALA A 167 0.08 4.61 7.51
C ALA A 167 -0.46 5.67 8.48
N GLN A 168 -1.78 5.79 8.68
CA GLN A 168 -2.34 6.74 9.63
C GLN A 168 -2.00 6.40 11.08
N HIS A 169 -2.01 5.11 11.43
CA HIS A 169 -1.63 4.63 12.75
C HIS A 169 -0.17 4.98 13.07
N ASN A 170 0.75 4.52 12.21
CA ASN A 170 2.17 4.69 12.40
C ASN A 170 2.61 6.15 12.27
N LEU A 171 2.03 6.93 11.35
CA LEU A 171 2.31 8.37 11.29
C LEU A 171 1.90 9.08 12.58
N GLY A 172 0.79 8.65 13.21
CA GLY A 172 0.39 9.14 14.52
C GLY A 172 1.37 8.82 15.65
N LEU A 173 2.08 7.69 15.57
CA LEU A 173 3.16 7.36 16.52
C LEU A 173 4.43 8.15 16.23
N ILE A 174 4.81 8.23 14.96
CA ILE A 174 5.97 8.99 14.48
C ILE A 174 5.83 10.46 14.86
N ALA A 175 4.65 11.05 14.70
CA ALA A 175 4.39 12.46 15.01
C ALA A 175 4.64 12.81 16.48
N ASP A 176 4.46 11.86 17.40
CA ASP A 176 4.79 12.03 18.82
C ASP A 176 6.30 11.86 19.09
N ALA A 177 7.03 11.21 18.19
CA ALA A 177 8.42 10.83 18.37
C ALA A 177 9.43 11.73 17.65
N VAL A 178 9.08 12.34 16.51
CA VAL A 178 10.02 13.14 15.71
C VAL A 178 9.75 14.65 15.84
N PRO A 179 10.77 15.51 15.61
CA PRO A 179 10.52 16.94 15.49
C PRO A 179 9.50 17.24 14.39
N PHE A 180 8.58 18.18 14.62
CA PHE A 180 7.50 18.50 13.68
C PHE A 180 7.99 18.81 12.25
N LYS A 181 9.16 19.43 12.13
CA LYS A 181 9.81 19.73 10.85
C LYS A 181 10.00 18.48 9.97
N VAL A 182 10.31 17.33 10.57
CA VAL A 182 10.47 16.05 9.87
C VAL A 182 9.18 15.67 9.14
N LEU A 183 8.00 15.94 9.70
CA LEU A 183 6.73 15.64 9.03
C LEU A 183 6.53 16.49 7.77
N GLY A 184 6.91 17.77 7.80
CA GLY A 184 6.76 18.71 6.69
C GLY A 184 7.81 18.55 5.57
N GLU A 185 8.93 17.91 5.85
CA GLU A 185 10.08 17.79 4.93
C GLU A 185 10.17 16.47 4.18
N THR A 186 9.23 15.54 4.40
CA THR A 186 9.13 14.25 3.67
C THR A 186 9.15 14.42 2.14
N GLY A 187 8.80 15.60 1.63
CA GLY A 187 8.87 15.97 0.21
C GLY A 187 7.77 15.35 -0.66
N PHE A 188 7.19 14.24 -0.22
CA PHE A 188 6.07 13.53 -0.87
C PHE A 188 4.72 13.88 -0.22
N ASP A 189 4.40 15.16 -0.09
CA ASP A 189 3.08 15.60 0.37
C ASP A 189 2.20 16.01 -0.81
N LEU A 190 1.25 15.14 -1.17
CA LEU A 190 0.28 15.39 -2.24
C LEU A 190 -0.61 16.60 -1.95
N ASN A 191 -0.71 17.04 -0.68
CA ASN A 191 -1.47 18.24 -0.37
C ASN A 191 -0.82 19.52 -0.92
N ARG A 192 0.46 19.49 -1.28
CA ARG A 192 1.16 20.65 -1.85
C ARG A 192 0.57 21.13 -3.17
N TRP A 193 -0.20 20.29 -3.89
CA TRP A 193 -0.96 20.71 -5.08
C TRP A 193 -2.20 21.55 -4.76
N TYR A 194 -2.64 21.59 -3.50
CA TYR A 194 -3.80 22.35 -3.08
C TYR A 194 -3.41 23.68 -2.42
N PRO A 195 -4.31 24.68 -2.37
CA PRO A 195 -4.06 25.93 -1.67
C PRO A 195 -3.73 25.73 -0.18
N LEU A 196 -2.88 26.61 0.36
CA LEU A 196 -2.42 26.57 1.76
C LEU A 196 -3.53 26.37 2.80
N PRO A 197 -4.72 27.01 2.72
CA PRO A 197 -5.78 26.80 3.70
C PRO A 197 -6.21 25.33 3.84
N ARG A 198 -6.25 24.58 2.72
CA ARG A 198 -6.58 23.15 2.74
C ARG A 198 -5.47 22.32 3.36
N GLN A 199 -4.21 22.66 3.07
CA GLN A 199 -3.05 21.99 3.67
C GLN A 199 -3.06 22.15 5.20
N LEU A 200 -3.21 23.39 5.67
CA LEU A 200 -3.22 23.73 7.10
C LEU A 200 -4.38 23.06 7.83
N ALA A 201 -5.57 23.01 7.25
CA ALA A 201 -6.71 22.31 7.84
C ALA A 201 -6.42 20.82 8.06
N GLY A 202 -5.72 20.17 7.12
CA GLY A 202 -5.28 18.79 7.25
C GLY A 202 -4.27 18.58 8.39
N VAL A 203 -3.26 19.44 8.45
CA VAL A 203 -2.22 19.40 9.51
C VAL A 203 -2.82 19.62 10.90
N VAL A 204 -3.67 20.65 11.06
CA VAL A 204 -4.35 20.94 12.32
C VAL A 204 -5.26 19.79 12.72
N GLY A 205 -6.07 19.30 11.77
CA GLY A 205 -6.96 18.16 12.01
C GLY A 205 -6.21 16.91 12.46
N PHE A 206 -5.09 16.57 11.80
CA PHE A 206 -4.23 15.46 12.19
C PHE A 206 -3.65 15.66 13.60
N THR A 207 -3.04 16.82 13.85
CA THR A 207 -2.41 17.14 15.14
C THR A 207 -3.39 17.01 16.30
N LEU A 208 -4.62 17.52 16.13
CA LEU A 208 -5.66 17.48 17.17
C LEU A 208 -6.25 16.09 17.41
N THR A 209 -6.19 15.18 16.43
CA THR A 209 -7.00 13.95 16.48
C THR A 209 -6.23 12.65 16.40
N HIS A 210 -4.95 12.65 16.01
CA HIS A 210 -4.18 11.41 15.78
C HIS A 210 -4.15 10.50 17.02
N ARG A 211 -3.93 11.04 18.22
CA ARG A 211 -3.96 10.25 19.47
C ARG A 211 -5.33 9.65 19.76
N ARG A 212 -6.41 10.43 19.56
CA ARG A 212 -7.79 9.97 19.76
C ARG A 212 -8.20 8.89 18.77
N ARG A 213 -7.67 8.95 17.54
CA ARG A 213 -7.96 7.98 16.47
C ARG A 213 -7.17 6.68 16.60
N ARG A 214 -6.03 6.70 17.31
CA ARG A 214 -5.11 5.56 17.43
C ARG A 214 -5.79 4.27 17.89
N PRO A 215 -6.63 4.23 18.95
CA PRO A 215 -7.26 2.98 19.38
C PRO A 215 -8.14 2.32 18.31
N HIS A 216 -8.87 3.14 17.54
CA HIS A 216 -9.68 2.63 16.43
C HIS A 216 -8.81 2.04 15.32
N LEU A 217 -7.77 2.76 14.90
CA LEU A 217 -6.85 2.28 13.86
C LEU A 217 -6.13 0.99 14.29
N GLN A 218 -5.75 0.91 15.56
CA GLN A 218 -5.16 -0.28 16.15
C GLN A 218 -6.14 -1.46 16.13
N ALA A 219 -7.37 -1.26 16.60
CA ALA A 219 -8.41 -2.30 16.58
C ALA A 219 -8.69 -2.79 15.15
N THR A 220 -8.73 -1.89 14.16
CA THR A 220 -8.87 -2.27 12.74
C THR A 220 -7.71 -3.15 12.27
N LEU A 221 -6.46 -2.85 12.65
CA LEU A 221 -5.28 -3.65 12.30
C LEU A 221 -5.25 -5.01 13.01
N ASP A 222 -5.70 -5.05 14.27
CA ASP A 222 -5.84 -6.28 15.04
C ASP A 222 -6.95 -7.19 14.45
N THR A 223 -8.10 -6.62 14.06
CA THR A 223 -9.16 -7.37 13.34
C THR A 223 -8.63 -7.99 12.06
N LEU A 224 -7.76 -7.29 11.32
CA LEU A 224 -7.16 -7.82 10.09
C LEU A 224 -6.17 -8.95 10.35
N ARG A 225 -5.34 -8.82 11.40
CA ARG A 225 -4.46 -9.90 11.88
C ARG A 225 -5.29 -11.15 12.09
N ASP A 226 -6.37 -11.03 12.86
CA ASP A 226 -7.17 -12.19 13.28
C ASP A 226 -8.00 -12.75 12.11
N ARG A 227 -8.52 -11.89 11.23
CA ARG A 227 -9.34 -12.29 10.07
C ARG A 227 -8.54 -13.03 9.00
N PHE A 228 -7.33 -12.56 8.68
CA PHE A 228 -6.51 -13.12 7.60
C PHE A 228 -5.38 -14.01 8.11
N ASP A 229 -5.20 -14.13 9.43
CA ASP A 229 -4.09 -14.85 10.05
C ASP A 229 -2.74 -14.40 9.45
N VAL A 230 -2.57 -13.07 9.32
CA VAL A 230 -1.36 -12.44 8.76
C VAL A 230 -0.55 -11.83 9.89
N ARG A 231 0.77 -11.82 9.76
CA ARG A 231 1.62 -11.08 10.70
C ARG A 231 1.30 -9.60 10.60
N CYS A 232 0.71 -9.05 11.66
CA CYS A 232 0.31 -7.66 11.77
C CYS A 232 0.33 -7.24 13.26
N GLY A 233 1.11 -6.24 13.60
CA GLY A 233 1.26 -5.82 15.01
C GLY A 233 2.56 -5.09 15.28
N PRO A 234 2.80 -4.63 16.51
CA PRO A 234 4.10 -4.10 16.91
C PRO A 234 5.18 -5.17 16.76
N LEU A 235 6.38 -4.76 16.35
CA LEU A 235 7.51 -5.67 16.30
C LEU A 235 7.78 -6.23 17.70
N THR A 236 7.60 -7.54 17.88
CA THR A 236 7.83 -8.19 19.17
C THR A 236 9.33 -8.33 19.36
N ARG A 237 9.88 -7.78 20.44
CA ARG A 237 11.32 -7.94 20.74
C ARG A 237 11.61 -9.43 20.94
N HIS A 238 12.48 -10.01 20.11
CA HIS A 238 13.16 -11.23 20.52
C HIS A 238 14.13 -10.83 21.63
N THR A 239 13.78 -11.12 22.89
CA THR A 239 14.77 -11.19 23.95
C THR A 239 15.75 -12.27 23.54
N ALA A 240 16.95 -11.87 23.15
CA ALA A 240 18.03 -12.80 22.93
C ALA A 240 18.23 -13.57 24.24
N THR A 241 17.87 -14.85 24.24
CA THR A 241 18.29 -15.76 25.31
C THR A 241 19.80 -15.84 25.17
N THR A 242 20.53 -15.13 26.03
CA THR A 242 21.97 -15.29 26.21
C THR A 242 22.22 -16.74 26.60
N ALA A 243 22.83 -17.50 25.69
CA ALA A 243 23.50 -18.75 26.00
C ALA A 243 24.93 -18.46 26.48
#